data_AF-H1B4Y7-F1
#
_entry.id   AF-H1B4Y7-F1
#
_cell.length_a   1.000
_cell.length_b   1.000
_cell.length_c   1.000
_cell.angle_alpha   90.00
_cell.angle_beta   90.00
_cell.angle_gamma   90.00
#
_symmetry.space_group_name_H-M   'P 1'
#
loop_
_entity.id
_entity.type
_entity.pdbx_description
1 polymer ?
#
loop_
_entity_poly.entity_id
_entity_poly.type
_entity_poly.pdbx_seq_one_letter_code
_entity_poly.pdbx_strand_id
1 'polypeptide(L)' 'MKRASIRVQEPTPELIEKIRRARVAISQQKPRYLKCPYCQHNAIAVYEDTRGHVESKCKKCGRITVFDVLNMRRLRPRTK' A
#
# COMPACT_ATOMS: atom_id res chain seq x y z
N MET A 1 25.74 9.56 -5.05
CA MET A 1 24.43 9.85 -5.70
C MET A 1 23.76 11.00 -4.95
N LYS A 2 23.63 12.18 -5.57
CA LYS A 2 22.97 13.33 -4.94
C LYS A 2 21.49 13.00 -4.76
N ARG A 3 20.98 12.99 -3.53
CA ARG A 3 19.54 12.88 -3.27
C ARG A 3 18.90 14.14 -3.83
N ALA A 4 18.21 14.04 -4.96
CA ALA A 4 17.36 15.13 -5.44
C ALA A 4 16.42 15.50 -4.29
N SER A 5 16.36 16.78 -3.92
CA SER A 5 15.46 17.24 -2.87
C SER A 5 14.03 16.95 -3.33
N ILE A 6 13.40 15.96 -2.68
CA ILE A 6 12.01 15.62 -2.95
C ILE A 6 11.20 16.82 -2.48
N ARG A 7 10.70 17.63 -3.42
CA ARG A 7 9.80 18.74 -3.13
C ARG A 7 8.48 18.13 -2.65
N VAL A 8 8.29 18.09 -1.33
CA VAL A 8 7.02 17.74 -0.72
C VAL A 8 6.09 18.94 -0.93
N GLN A 9 5.02 18.74 -1.69
CA GLN A 9 3.97 19.75 -1.88
C GLN A 9 2.78 19.39 -0.99
N GLU A 10 2.19 20.39 -0.36
CA GLU A 10 0.95 20.22 0.39
C GLU A 10 -0.21 19.94 -0.59
N PRO A 11 -1.09 18.98 -0.29
CA PRO A 11 -2.24 18.68 -1.14
C PRO A 11 -3.24 19.85 -1.15
N THR A 12 -3.98 19.99 -2.26
CA THR A 12 -5.05 20.99 -2.37
C THR A 12 -6.17 20.74 -1.35
N PRO A 13 -6.92 21.77 -0.93
CA PRO A 13 -8.06 21.60 0.00
C PRO A 13 -9.08 20.56 -0.48
N GLU A 14 -9.35 20.51 -1.80
CA GLU A 14 -10.24 19.51 -2.40
C GLU A 14 -9.72 18.08 -2.21
N LEU A 15 -8.42 17.86 -2.40
CA LEU A 15 -7.80 16.55 -2.21
C LEU A 15 -7.77 16.15 -0.72
N ILE A 16 -7.54 17.10 0.18
CA ILE A 16 -7.63 16.88 1.64
C ILE A 16 -9.02 16.38 2.02
N GLU A 17 -10.07 16.99 1.48
CA GLU A 17 -11.45 16.58 1.74
C GLU A 17 -11.74 15.17 1.19
N LYS A 18 -11.24 14.83 0.00
CA LYS A 18 -11.32 13.45 -0.54
C LYS A 18 -10.62 12.44 0.37
N ILE A 19 -9.43 12.77 0.90
CA ILE A 19 -8.70 11.94 1.86
C ILE A 19 -9.52 11.75 3.14
N ARG A 20 -10.16 12.82 3.65
CA ARG A 20 -11.00 12.76 4.84
C ARG A 20 -12.19 11.82 4.64
N ARG A 21 -12.92 11.96 3.53
CA ARG A 21 -14.06 11.08 3.20
C ARG A 21 -13.64 9.62 3.06
N ALA A 22 -12.50 9.37 2.41
CA ALA A 22 -11.94 8.03 2.30
C ALA A 22 -11.66 7.42 3.68
N ARG A 23 -11.03 8.18 4.60
CA ARG A 23 -10.78 7.74 5.99
C ARG A 23 -12.05 7.41 6.76
N VAL A 24 -13.12 8.18 6.57
CA VAL A 24 -14.42 7.91 7.19
C VAL A 24 -15.02 6.61 6.64
N ALA A 25 -14.97 6.41 5.31
CA ALA A 25 -15.53 5.22 4.67
C ALA A 25 -14.88 3.90 5.12
N ILE A 26 -13.57 3.92 5.41
CA ILE A 26 -12.82 2.75 5.90
C ILE A 26 -12.79 2.64 7.43
N SER A 27 -13.36 3.59 8.18
CA SER A 27 -13.17 3.68 9.64
C SER A 27 -13.62 2.43 10.42
N GLN A 28 -14.61 1.71 9.91
CA GLN A 28 -15.12 0.47 10.50
C GLN A 28 -14.46 -0.80 9.92
N GLN A 29 -13.63 -0.67 8.89
CA GLN A 29 -12.99 -1.79 8.21
C GLN A 29 -11.65 -2.14 8.85
N LYS A 30 -11.29 -3.43 8.88
CA LYS A 30 -9.97 -3.85 9.40
C LYS A 30 -8.93 -3.86 8.28
N PRO A 31 -7.84 -3.06 8.38
CA PRO A 31 -6.78 -3.09 7.38
C PRO A 31 -6.03 -4.42 7.43
N ARG A 32 -5.72 -4.95 6.25
CA ARG A 32 -4.89 -6.13 6.04
C ARG A 32 -3.57 -5.72 5.40
N TYR A 33 -2.46 -6.29 5.84
CA TYR A 33 -1.16 -5.95 5.28
C TYR A 33 -0.67 -7.03 4.30
N LEU A 34 -0.39 -6.64 3.06
CA LEU A 34 0.33 -7.50 2.13
C LEU A 34 1.82 -7.40 2.39
N LYS A 35 2.50 -8.54 2.48
CA LYS A 35 3.94 -8.61 2.71
C LYS A 35 4.70 -8.49 1.39
N CYS A 36 5.82 -7.79 1.43
CA CYS A 36 6.80 -7.77 0.35
C CYS A 36 7.32 -9.21 0.12
N PRO A 37 7.27 -9.76 -1.09
CA PRO A 37 7.72 -11.12 -1.35
C PRO A 37 9.23 -11.31 -1.17
N TYR A 38 10.01 -10.22 -1.15
CA TYR A 38 11.47 -10.27 -1.06
C TYR A 38 11.99 -10.17 0.37
N CYS A 39 11.39 -9.34 1.21
CA CYS A 39 11.91 -9.04 2.56
C CYS A 39 10.88 -9.22 3.68
N GLN A 40 9.67 -9.68 3.34
CA GLN A 40 8.55 -9.96 4.22
C GLN A 40 8.04 -8.77 5.08
N HIS A 41 8.57 -7.57 4.84
CA HIS A 41 8.05 -6.34 5.45
C HIS A 41 6.67 -6.02 4.90
N ASN A 42 5.82 -5.38 5.70
CA ASN A 42 4.51 -4.92 5.27
C ASN A 42 4.68 -3.91 4.12
N ALA A 43 4.26 -4.30 2.92
CA ALA A 43 4.40 -3.49 1.72
C ALA A 43 3.27 -2.46 1.64
N ILE A 44 2.01 -2.91 1.74
CA ILE A 44 0.82 -2.06 1.64
C ILE A 44 -0.28 -2.52 2.61
N ALA A 45 -1.08 -1.55 3.07
CA ALA A 45 -2.33 -1.80 3.76
C ALA A 45 -3.48 -1.84 2.75
N VAL A 46 -4.37 -2.80 2.90
CA VAL A 46 -5.49 -3.09 2.00
C VAL A 46 -6.75 -3.25 2.83
N TYR A 47 -7.81 -2.55 2.45
CA TYR A 47 -9.10 -2.59 3.14
C TYR A 47 -10.06 -3.61 2.51
N GLU A 48 -11.23 -3.81 3.09
CA GLU A 48 -12.15 -4.88 2.71
C GLU A 48 -12.79 -4.65 1.33
N ASP A 49 -13.00 -3.38 1.00
CA ASP A 49 -13.53 -2.89 -0.28
C ASP A 49 -12.52 -2.88 -1.44
N THR A 50 -11.22 -3.08 -1.17
CA THR A 50 -10.17 -2.95 -2.19
C THR A 50 -10.18 -4.15 -3.14
N ARG A 51 -10.22 -3.89 -4.46
CA ARG A 51 -10.19 -4.89 -5.54
C ARG A 51 -9.17 -4.51 -6.63
N GLY A 52 -8.69 -5.48 -7.39
CA GLY A 52 -7.80 -5.28 -8.54
C GLY A 52 -6.31 -5.43 -8.23
N HIS A 53 -5.48 -4.81 -9.08
CA HIS A 53 -4.02 -4.85 -9.01
C HIS A 53 -3.45 -3.53 -8.51
N VAL A 54 -2.45 -3.58 -7.62
CA VAL A 54 -1.77 -2.40 -7.09
C VAL A 54 -0.27 -2.59 -7.23
N GLU A 55 0.40 -1.64 -7.88
CA GLU A 55 1.86 -1.56 -7.86
C GLU A 55 2.33 -0.75 -6.65
N SER A 56 3.29 -1.29 -5.89
CA SER A 56 3.86 -0.57 -4.75
C SER A 56 5.34 -0.85 -4.56
N LYS A 57 6.05 0.18 -4.10
CA LYS A 57 7.45 0.11 -3.71
C LYS A 57 7.58 -0.26 -2.23
N CYS A 58 8.30 -1.33 -1.93
CA CYS A 58 8.59 -1.71 -0.56
C CYS A 58 9.44 -0.64 0.13
N LYS A 59 8.96 -0.09 1.25
CA LYS A 59 9.67 0.92 2.05
C LYS A 59 10.98 0.42 2.66
N LYS A 60 11.13 -0.91 2.83
CA LYS A 60 12.33 -1.53 3.41
C LYS A 60 13.40 -1.85 2.37
N CYS A 61 13.06 -2.61 1.31
CA CYS A 61 14.05 -3.07 0.33
C CYS A 61 14.04 -2.29 -1.00
N GLY A 62 13.11 -1.36 -1.19
CA GLY A 62 13.02 -0.50 -2.37
C GLY A 62 12.55 -1.17 -3.66
N ARG A 63 12.28 -2.49 -3.66
CA ARG A 63 11.76 -3.20 -4.83
C ARG A 63 10.31 -2.82 -5.11
N ILE A 64 9.98 -2.67 -6.38
CA ILE A 64 8.64 -2.41 -6.89
C ILE A 64 7.98 -3.77 -7.20
N THR A 65 6.71 -3.93 -6.84
CA THR A 65 5.98 -5.18 -7.03
C THR A 65 4.51 -4.89 -7.32
N VAL A 66 3.95 -5.62 -8.27
CA VAL A 66 2.52 -5.65 -8.53
C VAL A 66 1.87 -6.69 -7.62
N PHE A 67 0.89 -6.25 -6.84
CA PHE A 67 0.10 -7.08 -5.95
C PHE A 67 -1.29 -7.29 -6.55
N ASP A 68 -1.68 -8.55 -6.74
CA ASP A 68 -3.09 -8.89 -6.89
C ASP A 68 -3.74 -8.95 -5.51
N VAL A 69 -4.60 -7.98 -5.23
CA VAL A 69 -5.18 -7.78 -3.89
C VAL A 69 -6.03 -8.97 -3.44
N LEU A 70 -6.64 -9.70 -4.38
CA LEU A 70 -7.52 -10.83 -4.08
C LEU A 70 -6.75 -12.15 -4.05
N ASN A 71 -5.87 -12.38 -5.03
CA ASN A 71 -5.17 -13.66 -5.17
C ASN A 71 -3.89 -13.75 -4.31
N MET A 72 -3.24 -12.63 -3.98
CA MET A 72 -2.06 -12.60 -3.10
C MET A 72 -2.43 -12.35 -1.62
N ARG A 73 -3.72 -12.45 -1.28
CA ARG A 73 -4.29 -12.24 0.07
C ARG A 73 -3.67 -13.16 1.13
N ARG A 74 -3.16 -14.31 0.71
CA ARG A 74 -2.54 -15.32 1.56
C ARG A 74 -1.32 -15.89 0.84
N LEU A 75 -0.27 -15.10 0.69
CA LEU A 75 1.05 -15.66 0.41
C LEU A 75 1.48 -16.46 1.65
N ARG A 76 0.98 -17.70 1.78
CA ARG A 76 1.61 -18.69 2.65
C ARG A 76 3.04 -18.83 2.13
N PRO A 77 4.07 -18.75 2.96
CA PRO A 77 5.39 -19.18 2.52
C PRO A 77 5.21 -20.61 1.99
N ARG A 78 5.50 -20.84 0.70
CA ARG A 78 5.73 -22.19 0.22
C ARG A 78 6.96 -22.67 0.97
N THR A 79 6.76 -23.33 2.11
CA THR A 79 7.79 -24.17 2.70
C THR A 79 8.21 -25.14 1.62
N LYS A 80 9.48 -25.06 1.21
CA LYS A 80 10.14 -26.14 0.47
C LYS A 80 10.35 -27.31 1.40
#